data_AF-A0A0V1ADW8-F1
#
_entry.id   AF-A0A0V1ADW8-F1
#
_cell.length_a   1.000
_cell.length_b   1.000
_cell.length_c   1.000
_cell.angle_alpha   90.00
_cell.angle_beta   90.00
_cell.angle_gamma   90.00
#
_symmetry.space_group_name_H-M   'P 1'
#
loop_
_entity.id
_entity.type
_entity.pdbx_description
1 polymer ?
#
loop_
_entity_poly.entity_id
_entity_poly.type
_entity_poly.pdbx_seq_one_letter_code
_entity_poly.pdbx_strand_id
1 'polypeptide(L)'
;MISECGHMLCQVCEDVLFVRHSASCPECGQLLKRSSFWEMLYDDPLVEKEIFHRKKLEQFEESVFNMVYDRDLEQTKQMVADFARANEDLIAKNRNRLSRDQEWIEWGHR
;
A
#
# COMPACT_ATOMS: atom_id res chain seq x y z
N MET A 1 -16.03 -2.47 6.32
CA MET A 1 -14.56 -2.42 6.21
C MET A 1 -14.18 -2.33 4.75
N ILE A 2 -13.16 -1.56 4.43
CA ILE A 2 -12.59 -1.48 3.08
C ILE A 2 -11.09 -1.74 3.14
N SER A 3 -10.52 -2.20 2.02
CA SER A 3 -9.07 -2.42 1.87
C SER A 3 -8.53 -1.69 0.65
N GLU A 4 -7.21 -1.77 0.44
CA GLU A 4 -6.53 -1.16 -0.71
C GLU A 4 -7.06 -1.61 -2.08
N CYS A 5 -7.74 -2.75 -2.18
CA CYS A 5 -8.35 -3.16 -3.45
C CYS A 5 -9.64 -2.38 -3.78
N GLY A 6 -10.29 -1.77 -2.77
CA GLY A 6 -11.53 -0.99 -2.90
C GLY A 6 -12.82 -1.79 -2.71
N HIS A 7 -12.74 -3.10 -2.46
CA HIS A 7 -13.92 -3.92 -2.19
C HIS A 7 -14.28 -3.90 -0.70
N MET A 8 -15.58 -3.88 -0.44
CA MET A 8 -16.12 -3.81 0.92
C MET A 8 -16.29 -5.19 1.51
N LEU A 9 -15.87 -5.36 2.76
CA LEU A 9 -16.16 -6.54 3.56
C LEU A 9 -16.83 -6.14 4.87
N CYS A 10 -17.79 -6.95 5.30
CA CYS A 10 -18.37 -6.84 6.62
C CYS A 10 -17.34 -7.27 7.69
N GLN A 11 -17.43 -6.76 8.92
CA GLN A 11 -16.47 -7.11 9.99
C GLN A 11 -16.40 -8.62 10.24
N VAL A 12 -17.55 -9.30 10.25
CA VAL A 12 -17.63 -10.77 10.37
C VAL A 12 -16.95 -11.47 9.19
N CYS A 13 -17.12 -10.93 7.99
CA CYS A 13 -16.55 -11.47 6.75
C CYS A 13 -15.02 -11.39 6.78
N GLU A 14 -14.47 -10.26 7.25
CA GLU A 14 -13.04 -10.09 7.49
C GLU A 14 -12.53 -11.12 8.51
N ASP A 15 -13.20 -11.23 9.66
CA ASP A 15 -12.78 -12.11 10.75
C ASP A 15 -12.73 -13.59 10.35
N VAL A 16 -13.70 -14.03 9.53
CA VAL A 16 -13.79 -15.41 9.05
C VAL A 16 -12.83 -15.71 7.90
N LEU A 17 -12.69 -14.80 6.93
CA LEU A 17 -11.84 -15.03 5.75
C LEU A 17 -10.35 -14.87 6.06
N PHE A 18 -9.98 -13.98 6.99
CA PHE A 18 -8.59 -13.61 7.27
C PHE A 18 -8.07 -14.19 8.60
N VAL A 19 -8.60 -15.35 9.04
CA VAL A 19 -8.13 -16.07 10.25
C VAL A 19 -6.63 -16.34 10.21
N ARG A 20 -6.07 -16.66 9.03
CA ARG A 20 -4.63 -16.89 8.82
C ARG A 20 -3.83 -15.60 8.55
N HIS A 21 -4.33 -14.44 8.96
CA HIS A 21 -3.77 -13.09 8.75
C HIS A 21 -3.63 -12.62 7.29
N SER A 22 -3.74 -13.50 6.31
CA SER A 22 -3.70 -13.19 4.87
C SER A 22 -4.63 -14.10 4.09
N ALA A 23 -5.37 -13.52 3.15
CA ALA A 23 -6.29 -14.23 2.27
C ALA A 23 -6.52 -13.41 0.99
N SER A 24 -7.04 -14.05 -0.06
CA SER A 24 -7.41 -13.37 -1.30
C SER A 24 -8.78 -12.70 -1.16
N CYS A 25 -8.91 -11.49 -1.71
CA CYS A 25 -10.19 -10.81 -1.85
C CYS A 25 -11.16 -11.68 -2.67
N PRO A 26 -12.41 -11.89 -2.21
CA PRO A 26 -13.37 -12.73 -2.93
C PRO A 26 -13.85 -12.14 -4.26
N GLU A 27 -13.76 -10.82 -4.44
CA GLU A 27 -14.22 -10.14 -5.66
C GLU A 27 -13.15 -10.05 -6.74
N CYS A 28 -11.91 -9.68 -6.39
CA CYS A 28 -10.83 -9.47 -7.36
C CYS A 28 -9.64 -10.42 -7.23
N GLY A 29 -9.62 -11.31 -6.23
CA GLY A 29 -8.55 -12.27 -6.01
C GLY A 29 -7.25 -11.69 -5.44
N GLN A 30 -7.14 -10.37 -5.25
CA GLN A 30 -5.95 -9.72 -4.71
C GLN A 30 -5.60 -10.26 -3.32
N LEU A 31 -4.34 -10.64 -3.11
CA LEU A 31 -3.87 -11.12 -1.82
C LEU A 31 -3.77 -9.94 -0.84
N LEU A 32 -4.56 -9.99 0.22
CA LEU A 32 -4.66 -8.93 1.23
C LEU A 32 -4.24 -9.43 2.61
N LYS A 33 -3.80 -8.51 3.46
CA LYS A 33 -3.53 -8.79 4.89
C LYS A 33 -4.71 -8.31 5.73
N ARG A 34 -4.95 -8.96 6.86
CA ARG A 34 -5.99 -8.53 7.82
C ARG A 34 -5.76 -7.10 8.33
N SER A 35 -4.50 -6.71 8.55
CA SER A 35 -4.15 -5.34 8.97
C SER A 35 -4.33 -4.28 7.88
N SER A 36 -4.68 -4.67 6.65
CA SER A 36 -4.91 -3.77 5.53
C SER A 36 -6.38 -3.36 5.39
N PHE A 37 -7.24 -3.69 6.35
CA PHE A 37 -8.63 -3.25 6.41
C PHE A 37 -8.80 -2.04 7.34
N TRP A 38 -9.66 -1.11 6.96
CA TRP A 38 -10.03 0.04 7.78
C TRP A 38 -11.54 0.33 7.71
N GLU A 39 -12.02 1.08 8.69
CA GLU A 39 -13.41 1.56 8.76
C GLU A 39 -13.64 2.64 7.71
N MET A 40 -14.80 2.61 7.07
CA MET A 40 -15.18 3.65 6.10
C MET A 40 -15.81 4.82 6.84
N LEU A 41 -15.40 6.03 6.45
CA LEU A 41 -15.97 7.30 6.87
C LEU A 41 -16.92 7.86 5.80
N TYR A 42 -16.71 7.51 4.54
CA TYR A 42 -17.53 7.90 3.39
C TYR A 42 -18.33 6.72 2.85
N ASP A 43 -19.50 7.01 2.27
CA ASP A 43 -20.38 5.99 1.69
C ASP A 43 -19.83 5.40 0.38
N ASP A 44 -18.96 6.13 -0.32
CA ASP A 44 -18.38 5.71 -1.60
C ASP A 44 -17.01 4.99 -1.39
N PRO A 45 -16.91 3.68 -1.73
CA PRO A 45 -15.68 2.92 -1.60
C PRO A 45 -14.53 3.43 -2.50
N LEU A 46 -14.86 4.03 -3.64
CA LEU A 46 -13.86 4.59 -4.55
C LEU A 46 -13.21 5.83 -3.93
N VAL A 47 -14.01 6.67 -3.26
CA VAL A 47 -13.51 7.84 -2.53
C VAL A 47 -12.58 7.42 -1.40
N GLU A 48 -12.96 6.39 -0.63
CA GLU A 48 -12.11 5.83 0.43
C GLU A 48 -10.75 5.32 -0.10
N LYS A 49 -10.79 4.54 -1.19
CA LYS A 49 -9.59 4.05 -1.86
C LYS A 49 -8.71 5.19 -2.37
N GLU A 50 -9.31 6.20 -2.99
CA GLU A 50 -8.59 7.38 -3.48
C GLU A 50 -7.90 8.13 -2.35
N ILE A 51 -8.61 8.38 -1.24
CA ILE A 51 -8.07 9.07 -0.06
C ILE A 51 -6.88 8.30 0.52
N PHE A 52 -6.98 6.97 0.61
CA PHE A 52 -5.88 6.12 1.08
C PHE A 52 -4.62 6.28 0.23
N HIS A 53 -4.75 6.28 -1.10
CA HIS A 53 -3.61 6.47 -1.99
C HIS A 53 -3.07 7.91 -1.96
N ARG A 54 -3.96 8.91 -1.92
CA ARG A 54 -3.58 10.33 -1.85
C ARG A 54 -2.76 10.65 -0.61
N LYS A 55 -3.16 10.15 0.57
CA LYS A 55 -2.39 10.34 1.82
C LYS A 55 -0.99 9.77 1.75
N LYS A 56 -0.80 8.62 1.07
CA LYS A 56 0.53 8.04 0.87
C LYS A 56 1.40 8.88 -0.07
N LEU A 57 0.80 9.40 -1.15
CA LEU A 57 1.50 10.28 -2.08
C LEU A 57 1.90 11.59 -1.40
N GLU A 58 1.01 12.18 -0.61
CA GLU A 58 1.28 13.40 0.16
C GLU A 58 2.49 13.24 1.09
N GLN A 59 2.57 12.14 1.85
CA GLN A 59 3.74 11.84 2.71
C GLN A 59 5.04 11.71 1.92
N PHE A 60 4.97 11.11 0.73
CA PHE A 60 6.13 10.98 -0.15
C PHE A 60 6.55 12.35 -0.70
N GLU A 61 5.60 13.16 -1.18
CA GLU A 61 5.84 14.50 -1.70
C GLU A 61 6.45 15.41 -0.62
N GLU A 62 5.93 15.37 0.61
CA GLU A 62 6.48 16.11 1.75
C GLU A 62 7.93 15.69 2.04
N SER A 63 8.20 14.38 2.04
CA SER A 63 9.56 13.87 2.25
C SER A 63 10.53 14.35 1.17
N VAL A 64 10.12 14.29 -0.10
CA VAL A 64 10.92 14.78 -1.23
C VAL A 64 11.13 16.29 -1.14
N PHE A 65 10.07 17.05 -0.84
CA PHE A 65 10.14 18.49 -0.66
C PHE A 65 11.15 18.86 0.42
N ASN A 66 11.06 18.25 1.60
CA ASN A 66 11.97 18.47 2.71
C ASN A 66 13.43 18.20 2.33
N MET A 67 13.68 17.11 1.59
CA MET A 67 15.02 16.78 1.10
C MET A 67 15.55 17.76 0.05
N VAL A 68 14.71 18.24 -0.87
CA VAL A 68 15.12 19.15 -1.96
C VAL A 68 15.40 20.56 -1.44
N TYR A 69 14.65 21.00 -0.43
CA TYR A 69 14.76 22.35 0.13
C TYR A 69 15.54 22.41 1.46
N ASP A 70 16.27 21.34 1.80
CA ASP A 70 17.07 21.21 3.03
C ASP A 70 16.30 21.56 4.31
N ARG A 71 15.00 21.26 4.34
CA ARG A 71 14.11 21.52 5.47
C ARG A 71 13.90 20.25 6.28
N ASP A 72 13.95 20.34 7.61
CA ASP A 72 13.61 19.25 8.53
C ASP A 72 14.31 17.90 8.17
N LEU A 73 15.56 17.98 7.68
CA LEU A 73 16.29 16.87 7.08
C LEU A 73 16.50 15.70 8.04
N GLU A 74 16.87 15.99 9.30
CA GLU A 74 17.14 14.93 10.27
C GLU A 74 15.87 14.15 10.62
N GLN A 75 14.75 14.86 10.78
CA GLN A 75 13.45 14.21 11.01
C GLN A 75 13.05 13.37 9.80
N THR A 76 13.18 13.91 8.59
CA THR A 76 12.80 13.21 7.35
C THR A 76 13.68 11.98 7.11
N LYS A 77 15.00 12.08 7.32
CA LYS A 77 15.93 10.93 7.24
C LYS A 77 15.60 9.87 8.28
N GLN A 78 15.29 10.28 9.51
CA GLN A 78 14.90 9.35 10.58
C GLN A 78 13.61 8.61 10.22
N MET A 79 12.60 9.33 9.72
CA MET A 79 11.35 8.73 9.24
C MET A 79 11.59 7.72 8.12
N VAL A 80 12.44 8.06 7.13
CA VAL A 80 12.81 7.13 6.04
C VAL A 80 13.56 5.92 6.58
N ALA A 81 14.48 6.10 7.53
CA ALA A 81 15.23 5.00 8.14
C ALA A 81 14.33 4.06 8.96
N ASP A 82 13.39 4.60 9.73
CA ASP A 82 12.43 3.81 10.49
C ASP A 82 11.46 3.07 9.56
N PHE A 83 11.01 3.71 8.48
CA PHE A 83 10.22 3.05 7.44
C PHE A 83 11.00 1.90 6.78
N ALA A 84 12.27 2.13 6.43
CA ALA A 84 13.12 1.11 5.84
C ALA A 84 13.32 -0.09 6.77
N ARG A 85 13.54 0.16 8.07
CA ARG A 85 13.69 -0.88 9.09
C ARG A 85 12.40 -1.67 9.29
N ALA A 86 11.26 -0.99 9.38
CA ALA A 86 9.97 -1.64 9.61
C ALA A 86 9.48 -2.46 8.40
N ASN A 87 9.97 -2.16 7.19
CA ASN A 87 9.51 -2.77 5.94
C ASN A 87 10.62 -3.51 5.18
N GLU A 88 11.73 -3.87 5.84
CA GLU A 88 12.91 -4.47 5.21
C GLU A 88 12.57 -5.68 4.32
N ASP A 89 11.82 -6.64 4.85
CA ASP A 89 11.37 -7.84 4.12
C ASP A 89 10.53 -7.50 2.88
N LEU A 90 9.69 -6.48 2.98
CA LEU A 90 8.83 -6.04 1.87
C LEU A 90 9.63 -5.32 0.80
N ILE A 91 10.59 -4.48 1.20
CA ILE A 91 11.48 -3.77 0.28
C ILE A 91 12.35 -4.77 -0.48
N ALA A 92 12.90 -5.77 0.20
CA ALA A 92 13.68 -6.83 -0.43
C ALA A 92 12.86 -7.61 -1.47
N LYS A 93 11.62 -7.98 -1.14
CA LYS A 93 10.70 -8.66 -2.07
C LYS A 93 10.31 -7.78 -3.26
N ASN A 94 10.04 -6.49 -3.01
CA ASN A 94 9.64 -5.55 -4.05
C ASN A 94 10.78 -5.24 -5.03
N ARG A 95 12.04 -5.20 -4.57
CA ARG A 95 13.21 -5.02 -5.45
C ARG A 95 13.34 -6.12 -6.52
N ASN A 96 12.88 -7.33 -6.20
CA ASN A 96 12.98 -8.50 -7.09
C ASN A 96 11.71 -8.73 -7.93
N ARG A 97 10.67 -7.91 -7.77
CA ARG A 97 9.51 -7.94 -8.66
C ARG A 97 9.82 -7.11 -9.89
N LEU A 98 9.83 -7.73 -11.07
CA LEU A 98 9.72 -7.00 -12.32
C LEU A 98 8.40 -6.22 -12.29
N SER A 99 8.44 -4.94 -12.65
CA SER A 99 7.20 -4.22 -12.95
C SER A 99 6.51 -4.94 -14.10
N ARG A 100 5.16 -4.99 -14.12
CA ARG A 100 4.39 -5.49 -15.28
C ARG A 100 4.85 -4.83 -16.58
N ASP A 101 5.26 -3.57 -16.51
CA ASP A 101 5.77 -2.81 -17.66
C ASP A 101 7.15 -3.30 -18.10
N GLN A 102 7.97 -3.75 -17.16
CA GLN A 102 9.29 -4.30 -17.46
C GLN A 102 9.21 -5.73 -18.00
N GLU A 103 8.27 -6.55 -17.49
CA GLU A 103 7.90 -7.83 -18.11
C GLU A 103 7.39 -7.61 -19.54
N TRP A 104 6.59 -6.56 -19.77
CA TRP A 104 6.11 -6.16 -21.10
C TRP A 104 7.24 -5.75 -22.04
N ILE A 105 8.21 -4.96 -21.58
CA ILE A 105 9.39 -4.58 -22.38
C ILE A 105 10.24 -5.80 -22.73
N GLU A 106 10.43 -6.72 -21.78
CA GLU A 106 11.22 -7.94 -21.98
C GLU A 106 10.53 -8.96 -22.90
N TRP A 107 9.19 -9.02 -22.92
CA TRP A 107 8.41 -9.91 -23.78
C TRP A 107 7.99 -9.29 -25.12
N GLY A 108 7.84 -7.97 -25.21
CA GLY A 108 7.41 -7.26 -26.41
C GLY A 108 8.47 -7.16 -27.52
N HIS A 109 9.68 -7.63 -27.25
CA HIS A 109 10.78 -7.72 -28.23
C HIS A 109 10.92 -9.12 -28.86
N ARG A 110 9.92 -10.00 -28.73
CA ARG A 110 9.90 -11.33 -29.36
C ARG A 110 8.78 -11.47 -30.39
#